data_AF-A0A938XSI0-F1
#
_entry.id   AF-A0A938XSI0-F1
#
_cell.length_a   1.000
_cell.length_b   1.000
_cell.length_c   1.000
_cell.angle_alpha   90.00
_cell.angle_beta   90.00
_cell.angle_gamma   90.00
#
_symmetry.space_group_name_H-M   'P 1'
#
loop_
_entity.id
_entity.type
_entity.pdbx_description
1 polymer ?
#
loop_
_entity_poly.entity_id
_entity_poly.type
_entity_poly.pdbx_seq_one_letter_code
_entity_poly.pdbx_strand_id
1 'polypeptide(L)'
;MNKMVWITLVLTLCVSLMGCSHDNAKAVANEEVQQTDVSAGQTVEKTVGKTDEETVEKTDEKAAAADSISAEESGSMIYENSQYGFRFTLPKSWQGYTIVTDKWEGLSVGEADGDKVVETGPLLIIRHPEWTKENPRQDIPIMVFTLAQWDALQQEKFHIGAAPIGPSELGRNSGYVFALPARYNFSFPTGYEEVEDMLSQHPLQPFEVNRAKP
;
A
#
# COMPACT_ATOMS: atom_id res chain seq x y z
N MET A 1 60.84 0.59 -9.06
CA MET A 1 61.76 -0.57 -9.09
C MET A 1 61.24 -1.62 -8.11
N ASN A 2 61.21 -2.89 -8.55
CA ASN A 2 60.77 -4.13 -7.87
C ASN A 2 59.25 -4.39 -7.87
N LYS A 3 58.73 -5.11 -8.88
CA LYS A 3 58.66 -6.60 -9.08
C LYS A 3 57.30 -7.10 -8.56
N MET A 4 56.25 -7.22 -9.37
CA MET A 4 56.02 -8.24 -10.41
C MET A 4 56.10 -9.66 -9.84
N VAL A 5 54.93 -10.21 -9.46
CA VAL A 5 54.68 -11.66 -9.40
C VAL A 5 53.31 -11.90 -10.04
N TRP A 6 53.37 -12.46 -11.25
CA TRP A 6 52.28 -13.12 -11.95
C TRP A 6 52.11 -14.52 -11.38
N ILE A 7 50.88 -14.93 -11.05
CA ILE A 7 50.49 -16.34 -11.07
C ILE A 7 49.17 -16.43 -11.84
N THR A 8 49.31 -16.63 -13.13
CA THR A 8 48.30 -17.22 -14.00
C THR A 8 48.21 -18.70 -13.68
N LEU A 9 47.07 -19.19 -13.16
CA LEU A 9 46.76 -20.61 -13.12
C LEU A 9 45.53 -20.91 -13.99
N VAL A 10 45.88 -21.44 -15.16
CA VAL A 10 45.18 -22.29 -16.12
C VAL A 10 43.84 -22.90 -15.66
N LEU A 11 42.80 -22.53 -16.44
CA LEU A 11 41.79 -23.39 -17.07
C LEU A 11 41.62 -24.83 -16.57
N THR A 12 40.44 -25.15 -16.01
CA THR A 12 39.84 -26.48 -16.21
C THR A 12 38.37 -26.34 -16.52
N LEU A 13 38.09 -26.51 -17.81
CA LEU A 13 36.79 -26.65 -18.43
C LEU A 13 36.23 -28.04 -18.07
N CYS A 14 35.17 -28.11 -17.26
CA CYS A 14 34.33 -29.31 -17.16
C CYS A 14 32.98 -29.02 -17.81
N VAL A 15 32.92 -29.25 -19.13
CA VAL A 15 31.67 -29.50 -19.83
C VAL A 15 31.26 -30.92 -19.47
N SER A 16 30.11 -31.09 -18.82
CA SER A 16 29.39 -32.35 -18.77
C SER A 16 28.00 -32.11 -19.33
N LEU A 17 27.86 -32.41 -20.61
CA LEU A 17 26.59 -32.71 -21.25
C LEU A 17 26.18 -34.10 -20.78
N MET A 18 25.00 -34.22 -20.18
CA MET A 18 24.23 -35.46 -20.22
C MET A 18 22.74 -35.08 -20.20
N GLY A 19 22.15 -35.01 -21.39
CA GLY A 19 20.71 -35.04 -21.55
C GLY A 19 20.22 -36.48 -21.46
N CYS A 20 19.12 -36.67 -20.73
CA CYS A 20 18.16 -37.72 -21.03
C CYS A 20 16.76 -37.11 -21.01
N SER A 21 16.14 -37.10 -22.18
CA SER A 21 14.73 -36.85 -22.42
C SER A 21 13.90 -37.89 -21.67
N HIS A 22 12.78 -37.46 -21.06
CA HIS A 22 11.65 -38.33 -20.79
C HIS A 22 10.39 -37.60 -21.22
N ASP A 23 9.96 -37.90 -22.44
CA ASP A 23 8.58 -37.74 -22.86
C ASP A 23 7.73 -38.70 -22.02
N ASN A 24 6.65 -38.19 -21.43
CA ASN A 24 5.48 -39.02 -21.22
C ASN A 24 4.21 -38.17 -21.32
N ALA A 25 3.69 -38.14 -22.54
CA ALA A 25 2.31 -37.81 -22.81
C ALA A 25 1.42 -38.94 -22.29
N LYS A 26 0.41 -38.61 -21.49
CA LYS A 26 -0.82 -39.39 -21.46
C LYS A 26 -2.02 -38.49 -21.18
N ALA A 27 -2.80 -38.30 -22.24
CA ALA A 27 -4.18 -37.89 -22.19
C ALA A 27 -5.02 -38.92 -21.42
N VAL A 28 -5.98 -38.46 -20.63
CA VAL A 28 -7.28 -39.13 -20.43
C VAL A 28 -8.34 -38.05 -20.22
N ALA A 29 -9.23 -37.96 -21.19
CA ALA A 29 -10.52 -37.31 -21.11
C ALA A 29 -11.44 -38.12 -20.20
N ASN A 30 -12.32 -37.46 -19.43
CA ASN A 30 -13.52 -38.09 -18.88
C ASN A 30 -14.72 -37.18 -19.13
N GLU A 31 -15.66 -37.71 -19.93
CA GLU A 31 -17.04 -37.29 -20.07
C GLU A 31 -17.90 -37.74 -18.87
N GLU A 32 -18.91 -36.92 -18.58
CA GLU A 32 -20.31 -37.20 -18.22
C GLU A 32 -20.68 -38.28 -17.18
N VAL A 33 -21.61 -37.95 -16.26
CA VAL A 33 -22.90 -38.66 -16.08
C VAL A 33 -23.81 -37.91 -15.09
N GLN A 34 -25.10 -37.95 -15.42
CA GLN A 34 -26.27 -37.25 -14.88
C GLN A 34 -26.83 -37.83 -13.56
N GLN A 35 -27.38 -36.92 -12.74
CA GLN A 35 -28.71 -36.88 -12.07
C GLN A 35 -29.41 -38.17 -11.57
N THR A 36 -29.85 -38.14 -10.30
CA THR A 36 -31.19 -38.61 -9.84
C THR A 36 -31.64 -37.95 -8.52
N ASP A 37 -32.96 -37.75 -8.41
CA ASP A 37 -33.82 -37.12 -7.36
C ASP A 37 -33.82 -37.89 -5.99
N VAL A 38 -34.48 -37.53 -4.86
CA VAL A 38 -35.72 -36.79 -4.55
C VAL A 38 -35.83 -36.41 -3.03
N SER A 39 -36.57 -35.33 -2.75
CA SER A 39 -37.61 -35.09 -1.68
C SER A 39 -37.28 -35.05 -0.17
N ALA A 40 -37.63 -33.93 0.50
CA ALA A 40 -38.84 -33.83 1.36
C ALA A 40 -39.03 -32.47 2.10
N GLY A 41 -40.18 -31.81 1.85
CA GLY A 41 -41.03 -30.99 2.77
C GLY A 41 -40.50 -29.63 3.31
N GLN A 42 -41.29 -28.57 3.56
CA GLN A 42 -42.73 -28.28 3.55
C GLN A 42 -42.94 -26.73 3.51
N THR A 43 -44.01 -26.28 2.81
CA THR A 43 -45.02 -25.21 3.11
C THR A 43 -44.57 -23.87 3.78
N VAL A 44 -45.02 -22.65 3.44
CA VAL A 44 -46.36 -22.08 3.19
C VAL A 44 -46.26 -20.69 2.51
N GLU A 45 -47.26 -20.37 1.68
CA GLU A 45 -47.58 -19.10 1.00
C GLU A 45 -47.90 -17.91 1.94
N LYS A 46 -47.70 -16.66 1.48
CA LYS A 46 -48.75 -15.63 1.49
C LYS A 46 -48.48 -14.44 0.55
N THR A 47 -49.55 -14.06 -0.13
CA THR A 47 -49.71 -13.17 -1.29
C THR A 47 -49.99 -11.69 -0.93
N VAL A 48 -49.92 -10.83 -1.96
CA VAL A 48 -50.55 -9.48 -2.16
C VAL A 48 -49.57 -8.32 -1.91
N GLY A 49 -49.18 -7.44 -2.86
CA GLY A 49 -49.93 -6.62 -3.85
C GLY A 49 -50.31 -5.27 -3.20
N LYS A 50 -50.25 -4.05 -3.75
CA LYS A 50 -49.88 -3.38 -5.00
C LYS A 50 -49.78 -1.86 -4.64
N THR A 51 -49.00 -1.11 -5.43
CA THR A 51 -48.96 0.35 -5.76
C THR A 51 -49.97 1.30 -5.10
N ASP A 52 -49.51 2.51 -4.72
CA ASP A 52 -49.99 3.80 -5.23
C ASP A 52 -49.07 4.99 -4.83
N GLU A 53 -49.11 6.01 -5.68
CA GLU A 53 -48.25 7.18 -5.90
C GLU A 53 -48.77 8.40 -5.11
N GLU A 54 -47.90 9.22 -4.49
CA GLU A 54 -48.13 10.68 -4.39
C GLU A 54 -46.85 11.47 -4.04
N THR A 55 -46.70 12.60 -4.72
CA THR A 55 -45.61 13.58 -4.72
C THR A 55 -45.85 14.69 -3.69
N VAL A 56 -44.83 15.13 -2.94
CA VAL A 56 -44.76 16.51 -2.39
C VAL A 56 -43.30 16.99 -2.34
N GLU A 57 -43.01 18.05 -3.11
CA GLU A 57 -41.80 18.88 -3.01
C GLU A 57 -41.87 19.81 -1.78
N LYS A 58 -40.73 20.10 -1.11
CA LYS A 58 -40.22 21.49 -0.96
C LYS A 58 -38.87 21.65 -0.21
N THR A 59 -37.99 22.44 -0.84
CA THR A 59 -37.06 23.50 -0.32
C THR A 59 -35.99 23.20 0.74
N ASP A 60 -34.75 23.27 0.27
CA ASP A 60 -33.69 24.25 0.58
C ASP A 60 -33.02 24.35 1.97
N GLU A 61 -31.67 24.35 1.87
CA GLU A 61 -30.65 24.95 2.75
C GLU A 61 -30.46 24.38 4.15
N LYS A 62 -29.51 23.42 4.30
CA LYS A 62 -28.41 23.48 5.30
C LYS A 62 -27.41 22.33 5.09
N ALA A 63 -26.51 22.47 4.13
CA ALA A 63 -25.37 21.56 3.94
C ALA A 63 -24.06 22.30 4.26
N ALA A 64 -23.78 22.50 5.55
CA ALA A 64 -22.47 22.96 6.04
C ALA A 64 -22.36 22.72 7.57
N ALA A 65 -22.61 21.50 8.03
CA ALA A 65 -22.35 21.11 9.43
C ALA A 65 -22.31 19.60 9.67
N ALA A 66 -22.21 18.76 8.62
CA ALA A 66 -22.31 17.30 8.77
C ALA A 66 -20.94 16.58 8.77
N ASP A 67 -19.84 17.28 8.50
CA ASP A 67 -18.50 16.66 8.41
C ASP A 67 -17.64 16.85 9.66
N SER A 68 -18.24 17.31 10.76
CA SER A 68 -17.53 17.56 12.03
C SER A 68 -18.14 16.83 13.22
N ILE A 69 -19.11 15.94 12.99
CA ILE A 69 -19.83 15.18 14.03
C ILE A 69 -19.61 13.65 13.84
N SER A 70 -18.51 13.22 13.19
CA SER A 70 -18.15 11.79 13.08
C SER A 70 -16.91 11.40 13.88
N ALA A 71 -16.08 12.37 14.30
CA ALA A 71 -14.83 12.10 15.02
C ALA A 71 -15.02 12.03 16.55
N GLU A 72 -15.91 12.84 17.12
CA GLU A 72 -16.03 12.95 18.59
C GLU A 72 -16.83 11.81 19.25
N GLU A 73 -17.71 11.13 18.51
CA GLU A 73 -18.49 9.97 19.00
C GLU A 73 -17.79 8.62 18.74
N SER A 74 -16.74 8.58 17.89
CA SER A 74 -16.05 7.35 17.48
C SER A 74 -14.75 7.05 18.24
N GLY A 75 -14.33 7.94 19.14
CA GLY A 75 -13.05 7.81 19.83
C GLY A 75 -11.84 7.85 18.88
N SER A 76 -11.98 8.49 17.72
CA SER A 76 -10.89 8.70 16.77
C SER A 76 -10.27 10.08 16.93
N MET A 77 -9.05 10.25 16.42
CA MET A 77 -8.32 11.52 16.39
C MET A 77 -7.79 11.78 14.98
N ILE A 78 -7.45 13.04 14.69
CA ILE A 78 -6.95 13.44 13.38
C ILE A 78 -5.52 13.97 13.53
N TYR A 79 -4.58 13.34 12.81
CA TYR A 79 -3.31 13.96 12.47
C TYR A 79 -3.51 14.79 11.20
N GLU A 80 -3.17 16.07 11.23
CA GLU A 80 -3.20 16.93 10.04
C GLU A 80 -1.78 17.38 9.68
N ASN A 81 -1.44 17.23 8.39
CA ASN A 81 -0.23 17.80 7.81
C ASN A 81 -0.61 18.85 6.75
N SER A 82 -0.68 20.11 7.17
CA SER A 82 -1.02 21.22 6.28
C SER A 82 0.09 21.61 5.29
N GLN A 83 1.34 21.15 5.54
CA GLN A 83 2.45 21.37 4.62
C GLN A 83 2.26 20.60 3.30
N TYR A 84 1.86 19.34 3.38
CA TYR A 84 1.66 18.50 2.20
C TYR A 84 0.19 18.32 1.81
N GLY A 85 -0.75 18.66 2.70
CA GLY A 85 -2.17 18.66 2.41
C GLY A 85 -2.82 17.31 2.58
N PHE A 86 -2.72 16.71 3.77
CA PHE A 86 -3.49 15.52 4.12
C PHE A 86 -3.84 15.47 5.60
N ARG A 87 -4.92 14.72 5.89
CA ARG A 87 -5.30 14.26 7.22
C ARG A 87 -5.12 12.76 7.31
N PHE A 88 -4.89 12.26 8.51
CA PHE A 88 -4.82 10.84 8.80
C PHE A 88 -5.64 10.57 10.06
N THR A 89 -6.69 9.75 9.93
CA THR A 89 -7.52 9.35 11.06
C THR A 89 -6.81 8.25 11.86
N LEU A 90 -6.64 8.47 13.15
CA LEU A 90 -5.98 7.57 14.09
C LEU A 90 -6.97 7.11 15.17
N PRO A 91 -6.90 5.87 15.65
CA PRO A 91 -7.72 5.43 16.78
C PRO A 91 -7.21 6.04 18.10
N LYS A 92 -8.04 6.03 19.14
CA LYS A 92 -7.68 6.54 20.48
C LYS A 92 -6.40 5.94 21.05
N SER A 93 -6.09 4.68 20.71
CA SER A 93 -4.87 3.97 21.14
C SER A 93 -3.59 4.70 20.72
N TRP A 94 -3.66 5.54 19.69
CA TRP A 94 -2.54 6.33 19.20
C TRP A 94 -2.39 7.68 19.91
N GLN A 95 -3.15 7.96 20.97
CA GLN A 95 -3.03 9.21 21.70
C GLN A 95 -1.62 9.35 22.29
N GLY A 96 -0.94 10.45 21.94
CA GLY A 96 0.47 10.66 22.27
C GLY A 96 1.47 10.19 21.21
N TYR A 97 1.01 9.85 19.99
CA TYR A 97 1.89 9.61 18.85
C TYR A 97 2.84 10.80 18.63
N THR A 98 3.98 10.53 18.00
CA THR A 98 4.93 11.58 17.58
C THR A 98 5.16 11.49 16.08
N ILE A 99 5.69 12.56 15.48
CA ILE A 99 6.08 12.56 14.07
C ILE A 99 7.59 12.52 13.98
N VAL A 100 8.13 11.51 13.32
CA VAL A 100 9.54 11.43 12.95
C VAL A 100 9.67 11.72 11.45
N THR A 101 10.61 12.57 11.10
CA THR A 101 10.87 12.96 9.70
C THR A 101 12.17 12.33 9.22
N ASP A 102 12.13 11.72 8.05
CA ASP A 102 13.28 11.16 7.36
C ASP A 102 13.14 11.42 5.85
N LYS A 103 13.96 10.75 5.04
CA LYS A 103 13.90 10.78 3.59
C LYS A 103 13.87 9.37 3.01
N TRP A 104 13.17 9.20 1.89
CA TRP A 104 13.34 8.04 1.02
C TRP A 104 14.35 8.36 -0.08
N GLU A 105 14.99 7.31 -0.61
CA GLU A 105 15.98 7.39 -1.68
C GLU A 105 15.53 6.52 -2.86
N GLY A 106 15.53 7.11 -4.05
CA GLY A 106 15.29 6.45 -5.32
C GLY A 106 16.61 6.16 -6.03
N LEU A 107 16.78 4.91 -6.45
CA LEU A 107 18.02 4.37 -7.01
C LEU A 107 17.92 4.20 -8.52
N SER A 108 19.02 4.49 -9.23
CA SER A 108 19.12 4.34 -10.68
C SER A 108 18.86 2.90 -11.14
N VAL A 109 18.26 2.74 -12.31
CA VAL A 109 18.09 1.43 -12.95
C VAL A 109 19.31 1.12 -13.84
N GLY A 110 19.94 -0.04 -13.64
CA GLY A 110 20.99 -0.60 -14.51
C GLY A 110 22.34 -0.85 -13.82
N GLU A 111 23.09 -1.82 -14.35
CA GLU A 111 24.34 -2.33 -13.76
C GLU A 111 25.55 -1.40 -13.95
N ALA A 112 25.50 -0.48 -14.92
CA ALA A 112 26.67 0.31 -15.32
C ALA A 112 27.12 1.35 -14.28
N ASP A 113 26.22 1.76 -13.38
CA ASP A 113 26.46 2.83 -12.42
C ASP A 113 26.36 2.39 -10.95
N GLY A 114 25.96 1.14 -10.67
CA GLY A 114 25.58 0.70 -9.33
C GLY A 114 24.34 1.45 -8.81
N ASP A 115 23.94 1.17 -7.57
CA ASP A 115 22.81 1.82 -6.91
C ASP A 115 23.16 3.27 -6.53
N LYS A 116 23.09 4.19 -7.50
CA LYS A 116 23.23 5.63 -7.24
C LYS A 116 21.88 6.22 -6.86
N VAL A 117 21.87 7.03 -5.81
CA VAL A 117 20.69 7.83 -5.45
C VAL A 117 20.48 8.90 -6.52
N VAL A 118 19.38 8.79 -7.26
CA VAL A 118 18.96 9.72 -8.33
C VAL A 118 17.76 10.56 -7.95
N GLU A 119 16.98 10.11 -6.96
CA GLU A 119 15.80 10.80 -6.46
C GLU A 119 15.76 10.74 -4.93
N THR A 120 15.14 11.72 -4.30
CA THR A 120 14.84 11.68 -2.86
C THR A 120 13.52 12.38 -2.58
N GLY A 121 12.92 12.07 -1.45
CA GLY A 121 11.77 12.81 -0.97
C GLY A 121 11.44 12.56 0.49
N PRO A 122 10.46 13.28 1.03
CA PRO A 122 10.11 13.20 2.45
C PRO A 122 9.52 11.84 2.82
N LEU A 123 9.98 11.29 3.94
CA LEU A 123 9.36 10.16 4.63
C LEU A 123 8.87 10.64 6.00
N LEU A 124 7.55 10.66 6.17
CA LEU A 124 6.91 10.98 7.45
C LEU A 124 6.58 9.67 8.16
N ILE A 125 6.91 9.58 9.44
CA ILE A 125 6.64 8.40 10.25
C ILE A 125 5.76 8.83 11.42
N ILE A 126 4.52 8.36 11.44
CA ILE A 126 3.66 8.47 12.62
C ILE A 126 4.12 7.38 13.58
N ARG A 127 4.86 7.80 14.59
CA ARG A 127 5.51 6.94 15.59
C ARG A 127 4.49 6.51 16.63
N HIS A 128 4.34 5.19 16.79
CA HIS A 128 3.42 4.63 17.77
C HIS A 128 3.77 5.13 19.19
N PRO A 129 2.80 5.54 20.04
CA PRO A 129 3.09 6.14 21.35
C PRO A 129 3.88 5.21 22.29
N GLU A 130 3.63 3.90 22.22
CA GLU A 130 4.35 2.88 23.00
C GLU A 130 5.63 2.34 22.33
N TRP A 131 6.09 2.94 21.23
CA TRP A 131 7.31 2.49 20.56
C TRP A 131 8.55 2.76 21.43
N THR A 132 9.44 1.77 21.51
CA THR A 132 10.77 1.92 22.12
C THR A 132 11.83 1.22 21.25
N LYS A 133 13.11 1.50 21.49
CA LYS A 133 14.19 0.84 20.77
C LYS A 133 14.29 -0.64 21.13
N GLU A 134 14.00 -0.97 22.39
CA GLU A 134 14.06 -2.32 22.94
C GLU A 134 12.84 -3.15 22.54
N ASN A 135 11.68 -2.51 22.44
CA ASN A 135 10.42 -3.12 21.99
C ASN A 135 9.79 -2.25 20.89
N PRO A 136 10.26 -2.38 19.64
CA PRO A 136 9.71 -1.61 18.53
C PRO A 136 8.30 -2.09 18.21
N ARG A 137 7.37 -1.14 18.15
CA ARG A 137 6.03 -1.35 17.59
C ARG A 137 5.97 -0.90 16.14
N GLN A 138 4.95 -1.33 15.40
CA GLN A 138 4.73 -0.88 14.03
C GLN A 138 4.41 0.62 14.01
N ASP A 139 5.22 1.39 13.28
CA ASP A 139 4.90 2.76 12.92
C ASP A 139 4.08 2.81 11.62
N ILE A 140 3.50 3.98 11.31
CA ILE A 140 2.86 4.24 10.02
C ILE A 140 3.77 5.15 9.17
N PRO A 141 4.55 4.60 8.24
CA PRO A 141 5.34 5.40 7.31
C PRO A 141 4.51 5.91 6.13
N ILE A 142 4.67 7.18 5.80
CA ILE A 142 4.04 7.86 4.68
C ILE A 142 5.13 8.53 3.85
N MET A 143 5.38 7.98 2.67
CA MET A 143 6.24 8.60 1.67
C MET A 143 5.47 9.69 0.94
N VAL A 144 6.11 10.84 0.75
CA VAL A 144 5.55 11.93 -0.02
C VAL A 144 6.32 12.04 -1.33
N PHE A 145 5.58 11.98 -2.44
CA PHE A 145 6.10 12.14 -3.78
C PHE A 145 5.52 13.38 -4.43
N THR A 146 6.30 14.10 -5.23
CA THR A 146 5.70 14.96 -6.25
C THR A 146 5.02 14.11 -7.33
N LEU A 147 4.06 14.68 -8.07
CA LEU A 147 3.41 13.96 -9.18
C LEU A 147 4.44 13.43 -10.21
N ALA A 148 5.45 14.24 -10.55
CA ALA A 148 6.49 13.84 -11.50
C ALA A 148 7.36 12.69 -10.98
N GLN A 149 7.70 12.69 -9.69
CA GLN A 149 8.44 11.58 -9.06
C GLN A 149 7.62 10.30 -9.04
N TRP A 150 6.33 10.39 -8.71
CA TRP A 150 5.43 9.24 -8.75
C TRP A 150 5.32 8.66 -10.16
N ASP A 151 5.10 9.50 -11.17
CA ASP A 151 5.02 9.06 -12.56
C ASP A 151 6.32 8.42 -13.05
N ALA A 152 7.47 8.95 -12.64
CA ALA A 152 8.78 8.38 -12.95
C ALA A 152 9.01 7.02 -12.26
N LEU A 153 8.55 6.86 -11.01
CA LEU A 153 8.58 5.59 -10.29
C LEU A 153 7.69 4.54 -10.99
N GLN A 154 6.48 4.91 -11.41
CA GLN A 154 5.57 4.01 -12.13
C GLN A 154 6.10 3.61 -13.52
N GLN A 155 6.94 4.45 -14.12
CA GLN A 155 7.65 4.17 -15.38
C GLN A 155 8.98 3.43 -15.18
N GLU A 156 9.27 2.97 -13.96
CA GLU A 156 10.50 2.25 -13.60
C GLU A 156 11.77 3.02 -13.97
N LYS A 157 11.73 4.36 -13.96
CA LYS A 157 12.92 5.19 -14.23
C LYS A 157 13.92 5.17 -13.07
N PHE A 158 13.43 4.85 -11.88
CA PHE A 158 14.19 4.57 -10.68
C PHE A 158 13.38 3.58 -9.83
N HIS A 159 14.01 2.98 -8.84
CA HIS A 159 13.36 2.06 -7.89
C HIS A 159 13.65 2.47 -6.44
N ILE A 160 12.84 2.00 -5.50
CA ILE A 160 13.01 2.30 -4.08
C ILE A 160 13.18 1.02 -3.29
N GLY A 161 14.34 0.87 -2.67
CA GLY A 161 14.73 -0.35 -1.97
C GLY A 161 14.82 -1.57 -2.91
N ALA A 162 15.16 -2.72 -2.35
CA ALA A 162 15.35 -3.96 -3.11
C ALA A 162 14.08 -4.80 -3.27
N ALA A 163 12.91 -4.28 -2.91
CA ALA A 163 11.67 -5.05 -2.96
C ALA A 163 11.20 -5.22 -4.42
N PRO A 164 10.67 -6.40 -4.81
CA PRO A 164 10.13 -6.64 -6.16
C PRO A 164 8.78 -5.95 -6.41
N ILE A 165 8.27 -5.21 -5.41
CA ILE A 165 7.04 -4.43 -5.47
C ILE A 165 7.35 -3.02 -4.99
N GLY A 166 6.71 -2.02 -5.60
CA GLY A 166 6.87 -0.62 -5.23
C GLY A 166 5.99 -0.21 -4.05
N PRO A 167 6.15 1.05 -3.60
CA PRO A 167 5.20 1.69 -2.69
C PRO A 167 3.76 1.66 -3.22
N SER A 168 2.78 1.58 -2.32
CA SER A 168 1.36 1.59 -2.65
C SER A 168 0.75 2.96 -2.37
N GLU A 169 -0.08 3.48 -3.26
CA GLU A 169 -0.73 4.77 -3.06
C GLU A 169 -1.77 4.72 -1.92
N LEU A 170 -1.71 5.73 -1.02
CA LEU A 170 -2.68 5.97 0.04
C LEU A 170 -3.67 7.09 -0.33
N GLY A 171 -3.26 8.01 -1.20
CA GLY A 171 -4.08 9.12 -1.71
C GLY A 171 -3.23 10.18 -2.39
N ARG A 172 -3.87 11.19 -3.00
CA ARG A 172 -3.18 12.29 -3.69
C ARG A 172 -3.97 13.59 -3.68
N ASN A 173 -3.25 14.71 -3.82
CA ASN A 173 -3.81 16.03 -4.13
C ASN A 173 -3.13 16.62 -5.38
N SER A 174 -3.42 17.87 -5.73
CA SER A 174 -2.81 18.50 -6.92
C SER A 174 -1.28 18.64 -6.89
N GLY A 175 -0.64 18.48 -5.73
CA GLY A 175 0.80 18.61 -5.57
C GLY A 175 1.55 17.31 -5.33
N TYR A 176 0.92 16.36 -4.64
CA TYR A 176 1.61 15.24 -4.03
C TYR A 176 0.83 13.94 -4.14
N VAL A 177 1.58 12.84 -4.19
CA VAL A 177 1.08 11.48 -3.94
C VAL A 177 1.62 11.02 -2.59
N PHE A 178 0.73 10.49 -1.75
CA PHE A 178 1.06 9.88 -0.48
C PHE A 178 1.08 8.37 -0.67
N ALA A 179 2.15 7.72 -0.25
CA ALA A 179 2.29 6.28 -0.46
C ALA A 179 2.88 5.58 0.76
N LEU A 180 2.51 4.31 0.91
CA LEU A 180 3.02 3.40 1.90
C LEU A 180 4.24 2.66 1.32
N PRO A 181 5.40 2.63 1.99
CA PRO A 181 6.54 1.85 1.54
C PRO A 181 6.21 0.39 1.27
N ALA A 182 6.89 -0.19 0.28
CA ALA A 182 6.83 -1.61 0.01
C ALA A 182 7.24 -2.40 1.27
N ARG A 183 6.41 -3.39 1.64
CA ARG A 183 6.70 -4.30 2.77
C ARG A 183 7.02 -3.56 4.08
N TYR A 184 6.34 -2.44 4.36
CA TYR A 184 6.55 -1.61 5.57
C TYR A 184 6.45 -2.38 6.90
N ASN A 185 5.78 -3.53 6.90
CA ASN A 185 5.59 -4.43 8.04
C ASN A 185 6.28 -5.80 7.88
N PHE A 186 7.28 -5.93 7.00
CA PHE A 186 7.93 -7.22 6.68
C PHE A 186 8.52 -7.95 7.89
N SER A 187 8.93 -7.19 8.92
CA SER A 187 9.47 -7.75 10.17
C SER A 187 8.41 -8.19 11.17
N PHE A 188 7.12 -8.01 10.84
CA PHE A 188 5.98 -8.30 11.71
C PHE A 188 6.15 -7.75 13.14
N PRO A 189 6.53 -6.47 13.32
CA PRO A 189 6.72 -5.91 14.65
C PRO A 189 5.40 -5.87 15.42
N THR A 190 5.45 -5.78 16.75
CA THR A 190 4.24 -5.72 17.58
C THR A 190 3.30 -4.61 17.11
N GLY A 191 2.02 -4.94 16.95
CA GLY A 191 0.99 -3.98 16.51
C GLY A 191 0.91 -3.81 14.99
N TYR A 192 1.56 -4.66 14.19
CA TYR A 192 1.44 -4.55 12.73
C TYR A 192 0.01 -4.85 12.22
N GLU A 193 -0.73 -5.77 12.85
CA GLU A 193 -2.12 -6.05 12.47
C GLU A 193 -3.03 -4.83 12.70
N GLU A 194 -2.84 -4.11 13.83
CA GLU A 194 -3.57 -2.87 14.11
C GLU A 194 -3.36 -1.83 13.00
N VAL A 195 -2.12 -1.72 12.52
CA VAL A 195 -1.78 -0.80 11.43
C VAL A 195 -2.36 -1.26 10.10
N GLU A 196 -2.32 -2.57 9.79
CA GLU A 196 -2.97 -3.12 8.59
C GLU A 196 -4.48 -2.87 8.59
N ASP A 197 -5.16 -3.18 9.70
CA ASP A 197 -6.59 -2.97 9.86
C ASP A 197 -6.95 -1.50 9.69
N MET A 198 -6.19 -0.59 10.29
CA MET A 198 -6.41 0.84 10.15
C MET A 198 -6.16 1.32 8.72
N LEU A 199 -5.09 0.88 8.05
CA LEU A 199 -4.81 1.25 6.65
C LEU A 199 -5.88 0.73 5.68
N SER A 200 -6.46 -0.44 5.96
CA SER A 200 -7.57 -1.00 5.15
C SER A 200 -8.82 -0.12 5.14
N GLN A 201 -8.98 0.74 6.16
CA GLN A 201 -10.09 1.69 6.27
C GLN A 201 -9.85 3.00 5.52
N HIS A 202 -8.75 3.11 4.75
CA HIS A 202 -8.38 4.31 3.99
C HIS A 202 -8.34 5.59 4.86
N PRO A 203 -7.49 5.59 5.90
CA PRO A 203 -7.49 6.63 6.93
C PRO A 203 -6.90 7.96 6.44
N LEU A 204 -6.18 7.96 5.32
CA LEU A 204 -5.58 9.15 4.73
C LEU A 204 -6.60 9.89 3.85
N GLN A 205 -6.85 11.15 4.19
CA GLN A 205 -7.76 12.03 3.47
C GLN A 205 -6.99 13.24 2.93
N PRO A 206 -6.69 13.30 1.62
CA PRO A 206 -5.94 14.40 1.04
C PRO A 206 -6.79 15.67 0.93
N PHE A 207 -6.15 16.83 1.01
CA PHE A 207 -6.76 18.12 0.73
C PHE A 207 -5.79 19.02 -0.04
N GLU A 208 -6.34 20.04 -0.68
CA GLU A 208 -5.55 20.97 -1.48
C GLU A 208 -4.75 21.93 -0.60
N VAL A 209 -3.44 22.02 -0.88
CA VAL A 209 -2.58 23.03 -0.27
C VAL A 209 -2.74 24.32 -1.07
N ASN A 210 -3.18 25.39 -0.40
CA ASN A 210 -3.18 26.73 -1.00
C ASN A 210 -1.75 27.21 -1.22
N ARG A 211 -1.15 26.79 -2.33
CA ARG A 211 0.09 27.35 -2.84
C ARG A 211 -0.29 28.60 -3.60
N ALA A 212 0.06 29.78 -3.06
CA ALA A 212 -0.02 31.01 -3.83
C ALA A 212 0.66 30.76 -5.18
N LYS A 213 -0.08 30.97 -6.26
CA LYS A 213 0.42 30.79 -7.62
C LYS A 213 1.66 31.70 -7.77
N PRO A 214 2.82 31.17 -8.22
CA PRO A 214 3.99 32.01 -8.47
C PRO A 214 3.70 33.07 -9.53
#